data_AF-A0A948AIJ4-F1
#
_entry.id   AF-A0A948AIJ4-F1
#
_cell.length_a   1.000
_cell.length_b   1.000
_cell.length_c   1.000
_cell.angle_alpha   90.00
_cell.angle_beta   90.00
_cell.angle_gamma   90.00
#
_symmetry.space_group_name_H-M   'P 1'
#
loop_
_entity.id
_entity.type
_entity.pdbx_description
1 polymer ?
#
loop_
_entity_poly.entity_id
_entity_poly.type
_entity_poly.pdbx_seq_one_letter_code
_entity_poly.pdbx_strand_id
1 'polypeptide(L)'
;AFSHCFNLIESVGDHFLAAYLPIVERRGDLPYGERERDFQAYRRGRYVEFNLVYDRGTLFGLQSGGRTESILMSMPPIVKWRYDWKPEPGSEEARLYSDFLRPRDWLGEFPG
;
A
#
# COMPACT_ATOMS: atom_id res chain seq x y z
N ALA A 1 3.88 -30.93 10.57
CA ALA A 1 2.84 -29.90 10.43
C ALA A 1 3.32 -28.55 10.96
N PHE A 2 3.61 -28.41 12.27
CA PHE A 2 4.08 -27.15 12.86
C PHE A 2 5.36 -26.58 12.22
N SER A 3 6.43 -27.37 12.13
CA SER A 3 7.72 -26.91 11.59
C SER A 3 7.60 -26.40 10.15
N HIS A 4 6.69 -26.97 9.36
CA HIS A 4 6.46 -26.50 7.99
C HIS A 4 5.83 -25.10 7.98
N CYS A 5 4.79 -24.87 8.79
CA CYS A 5 4.17 -23.55 8.90
C CYS A 5 5.13 -22.51 9.47
N PHE A 6 5.95 -22.89 10.45
CA PHE A 6 6.97 -22.01 11.02
C PHE A 6 8.01 -21.59 9.98
N ASN A 7 8.60 -22.56 9.28
CA ASN A 7 9.57 -22.29 8.21
C ASN A 7 8.98 -21.42 7.08
N LEU A 8 7.67 -21.58 6.79
CA LEU A 8 6.99 -20.72 5.81
C LEU A 8 6.93 -19.26 6.27
N ILE A 9 6.60 -19.00 7.55
CA ILE A 9 6.53 -17.64 8.10
C ILE A 9 7.91 -16.99 8.15
N GLU A 10 8.95 -17.74 8.57
CA GLU A 10 10.34 -17.27 8.53
C GLU A 10 10.73 -16.86 7.10
N SER A 11 10.49 -17.75 6.13
CA SER A 11 10.77 -17.48 4.72
C SER A 11 10.06 -16.22 4.20
N VAL A 12 8.78 -16.01 4.53
CA VAL A 12 8.05 -14.79 4.13
C VAL A 12 8.69 -13.53 4.73
N GLY A 13 9.08 -13.58 6.00
CA GLY A 13 9.76 -12.47 6.67
C GLY A 13 11.11 -12.14 6.04
N ASP A 14 11.95 -13.15 5.83
CA ASP A 14 13.29 -13.02 5.25
C ASP A 14 13.26 -12.41 3.85
N HIS A 15 12.26 -12.77 3.04
CA HIS A 15 12.16 -12.31 1.65
C HIS A 15 11.48 -10.94 1.49
N PHE A 16 10.79 -10.42 2.52
CA PHE A 16 10.10 -9.14 2.41
C PHE A 16 11.07 -7.98 2.11
N LEU A 17 12.14 -7.86 2.89
CA LEU A 17 13.14 -6.81 2.67
C LEU A 17 13.90 -7.02 1.36
N ALA A 18 14.25 -8.26 1.03
CA ALA A 18 14.91 -8.60 -0.23
C ALA A 18 14.07 -8.19 -1.45
N ALA A 19 12.75 -8.29 -1.37
CA ALA A 19 11.84 -7.88 -2.45
C ALA A 19 11.59 -6.36 -2.48
N TYR A 20 11.39 -5.72 -1.33
CA TYR A 20 10.92 -4.33 -1.27
C TYR A 20 12.05 -3.30 -1.26
N LEU A 21 13.17 -3.57 -0.56
CA LEU A 21 14.27 -2.61 -0.42
C LEU A 21 14.87 -2.17 -1.77
N PRO A 22 15.09 -3.07 -2.77
CA PRO A 22 15.60 -2.65 -4.08
C PRO A 22 14.67 -1.72 -4.86
N ILE A 23 13.36 -1.71 -4.55
CA ILE A 23 12.40 -0.77 -5.13
C ILE A 23 12.60 0.61 -4.53
N VAL A 24 12.77 0.68 -3.20
CA VAL A 24 13.00 1.93 -2.46
C VAL A 24 14.32 2.55 -2.88
N GLU A 25 15.42 1.79 -2.89
CA GLU A 25 16.75 2.25 -3.29
C GLU A 25 16.76 2.80 -4.72
N ARG A 26 16.08 2.12 -5.65
CA ARG A 26 16.01 2.54 -7.06
C ARG A 26 15.18 3.80 -7.28
N ARG A 27 14.17 4.04 -6.43
CA ARG A 27 13.16 5.09 -6.66
C ARG A 27 13.24 6.26 -5.68
N GLY A 28 14.03 6.13 -4.62
CA GLY A 28 14.11 7.10 -3.51
C GLY A 28 14.54 8.50 -3.95
N ASP A 29 15.46 8.59 -4.91
CA ASP A 29 16.02 9.84 -5.41
C ASP A 29 15.34 10.36 -6.68
N LEU A 30 14.29 9.71 -7.16
CA LEU A 30 13.58 10.17 -8.35
C LEU A 30 12.91 11.52 -8.09
N PRO A 31 13.11 12.52 -8.97
CA PRO A 31 12.48 13.82 -8.80
C PRO A 31 10.95 13.70 -8.90
N TYR A 32 10.26 14.45 -8.07
CA TYR A 32 8.80 14.57 -8.09
C TYR A 32 8.41 16.02 -7.82
N GLY A 33 7.26 16.44 -8.33
CA GLY A 33 6.69 17.77 -8.10
C GLY A 33 5.51 17.75 -7.15
N GLU A 34 4.86 18.92 -7.03
CA GLU A 34 3.66 19.08 -6.22
C GLU A 34 2.50 18.22 -6.72
N ARG A 35 2.38 18.04 -8.04
CA ARG A 35 1.34 17.20 -8.66
C ARG A 35 1.41 15.76 -8.15
N GLU A 36 2.60 15.15 -8.20
CA GLU A 36 2.82 13.78 -7.74
C GLU A 36 2.64 13.67 -6.22
N ARG A 37 3.08 14.67 -5.44
CA ARG A 37 2.89 14.69 -3.97
C ARG A 37 1.43 14.80 -3.58
N ASP A 38 0.69 15.63 -4.30
CA ASP A 38 -0.72 15.83 -4.09
C ASP A 38 -1.52 14.57 -4.45
N PHE A 39 -1.20 13.91 -5.56
CA PHE A 39 -1.77 12.61 -5.90
C PHE A 39 -1.38 11.53 -4.88
N GLN A 40 -0.14 11.50 -4.39
CA GLN A 40 0.29 10.60 -3.31
C GLN A 40 -0.56 10.79 -2.04
N ALA A 41 -0.80 12.02 -1.60
CA ALA A 41 -1.65 12.31 -0.45
C ALA A 41 -3.10 11.89 -0.67
N TYR A 42 -3.62 12.08 -1.89
CA TYR A 42 -4.94 11.58 -2.29
C TYR A 42 -5.02 10.04 -2.23
N ARG A 43 -4.02 9.34 -2.77
CA ARG A 43 -3.95 7.86 -2.74
C ARG A 43 -3.80 7.31 -1.31
N ARG A 44 -3.07 8.02 -0.44
CA ARG A 44 -2.99 7.69 0.99
C ARG A 44 -4.33 7.81 1.71
N GLY A 45 -5.24 8.68 1.25
CA GLY A 45 -6.64 8.70 1.72
C GLY A 45 -7.36 7.37 1.51
N ARG A 46 -7.14 6.70 0.37
CA ARG A 46 -7.69 5.36 0.11
C ARG A 46 -7.07 4.27 0.98
N TYR A 47 -5.80 4.42 1.35
CA TYR A 47 -5.14 3.53 2.32
C TYR A 47 -5.78 3.67 3.71
N VAL A 48 -6.07 4.89 4.14
CA VAL A 48 -6.79 5.16 5.40
C VAL A 48 -8.21 4.60 5.35
N GLU A 49 -8.94 4.79 4.25
CA GLU A 49 -10.28 4.18 4.06
C GLU A 49 -10.22 2.66 4.24
N PHE A 50 -9.23 1.98 3.63
CA PHE A 50 -9.09 0.54 3.79
C PHE A 50 -8.87 0.13 5.26
N ASN A 51 -7.93 0.77 5.95
CA ASN A 51 -7.58 0.40 7.32
C ASN A 51 -8.74 0.68 8.30
N LEU A 52 -9.47 1.80 8.13
CA LEU A 52 -10.52 2.18 9.06
C LEU A 52 -11.88 1.52 8.77
N VAL A 53 -12.12 1.03 7.55
CA VAL A 53 -13.42 0.47 7.15
C VAL A 53 -13.39 -1.04 6.95
N TYR A 54 -12.28 -1.60 6.47
CA TYR A 54 -12.21 -3.01 6.04
C TYR A 54 -11.18 -3.85 6.80
N ASP A 55 -10.08 -3.26 7.28
CA ASP A 55 -9.07 -4.02 8.00
C ASP A 55 -9.59 -4.50 9.35
N ARG A 56 -9.76 -5.82 9.47
CA ARG A 56 -10.29 -6.45 10.68
C ARG A 56 -9.39 -6.24 11.89
N GLY A 57 -8.07 -6.20 11.69
CA GLY A 57 -7.11 -6.01 12.79
C GLY A 57 -7.26 -4.64 13.43
N THR A 58 -7.31 -3.59 12.60
CA THR A 58 -7.55 -2.22 13.04
C THR A 58 -8.91 -2.07 13.72
N LEU A 59 -9.99 -2.54 13.10
CA LEU A 59 -11.34 -2.46 13.66
C LEU A 59 -11.44 -3.15 15.02
N PHE A 60 -10.95 -4.38 15.11
CA PHE A 60 -10.97 -5.14 16.35
C PHE A 60 -10.15 -4.44 17.44
N GLY A 61 -8.91 -4.03 17.14
CA GLY A 61 -8.03 -3.39 18.11
C GLY A 61 -8.64 -2.10 18.69
N LEU A 62 -9.31 -1.29 17.87
CA LEU A 62 -9.98 -0.07 18.33
C LEU A 62 -11.21 -0.40 19.21
N GLN A 63 -12.02 -1.38 18.80
CA GLN A 63 -13.23 -1.78 19.52
C GLN A 63 -12.93 -2.50 20.84
N SER A 64 -11.81 -3.22 20.91
CA SER A 64 -11.41 -4.00 22.08
C SER A 64 -10.59 -3.21 23.12
N GLY A 65 -10.38 -1.91 22.91
CA GLY A 65 -9.56 -1.07 23.80
C GLY A 65 -8.05 -1.37 23.73
N GLY A 66 -7.55 -1.84 22.58
CA GLY A 66 -6.12 -2.02 22.34
C GLY A 66 -5.35 -0.69 22.36
N ARG A 67 -4.02 -0.77 22.30
CA ARG A 67 -3.16 0.43 22.32
C ARG A 67 -3.30 1.22 21.01
N THR A 68 -4.11 2.27 21.03
CA THR A 68 -4.45 3.10 19.86
C THR A 68 -3.22 3.56 19.06
N GLU A 69 -2.17 4.06 19.72
CA GLU A 69 -0.94 4.51 19.05
C GLU A 69 -0.23 3.40 18.27
N SER A 70 -0.29 2.15 18.75
CA SER A 70 0.25 1.01 18.01
C SER A 70 -0.62 0.63 16.83
N ILE A 71 -1.95 0.69 16.99
CA ILE A 71 -2.93 0.35 15.96
C ILE A 71 -2.86 1.36 14.81
N LEU A 72 -2.83 2.65 15.13
CA LEU A 72 -2.81 3.73 14.15
C LEU A 72 -1.41 4.07 13.62
N MET A 73 -0.37 3.31 14.00
CA MET A 73 0.98 3.45 13.43
C MET A 73 0.99 3.27 11.90
N SER A 74 0.01 2.56 11.33
CA SER A 74 -0.16 2.41 9.90
C SER A 74 -0.65 3.68 9.19
N MET A 75 -1.14 4.69 9.93
CA MET A 75 -1.71 5.89 9.34
C MET A 75 -0.60 6.78 8.74
N PRO A 76 -0.74 7.19 7.46
CA PRO A 76 0.21 8.09 6.85
C PRO A 76 0.12 9.51 7.44
N PRO A 77 1.23 10.28 7.43
CA PRO A 77 1.28 11.57 8.11
C PRO A 77 0.44 12.67 7.44
N ILE A 78 0.19 12.57 6.13
CA ILE A 78 -0.60 13.54 5.36
C ILE A 78 -1.47 12.77 4.36
N VAL A 79 -2.76 13.11 4.35
CA VAL A 79 -3.77 12.60 3.44
C VAL A 79 -4.65 13.72 2.92
N LYS A 80 -5.24 13.53 1.75
CA LYS A 80 -6.21 14.45 1.15
C LYS A 80 -7.42 13.67 0.64
N TRP A 81 -8.61 14.22 0.86
CA TRP A 81 -9.83 13.74 0.23
C TRP A 81 -10.35 14.80 -0.73
N ARG A 82 -10.96 14.34 -1.84
CA ARG A 82 -11.53 15.20 -2.87
C ARG A 82 -12.88 14.65 -3.28
N TYR A 83 -13.84 15.56 -3.42
CA TYR A 83 -15.16 15.22 -3.90
C TYR A 83 -15.11 14.84 -5.38
N ASP A 84 -15.67 13.66 -5.72
CA ASP A 84 -15.79 13.08 -7.07
C ASP A 84 -14.55 13.26 -7.99
N TRP A 85 -13.35 13.23 -7.39
CA TRP A 85 -12.13 13.39 -8.18
C TRP A 85 -11.86 12.16 -9.04
N LYS A 86 -11.50 12.40 -10.29
CA LYS A 86 -11.07 11.39 -11.25
C LYS A 86 -9.75 11.81 -11.87
N PRO A 87 -8.84 10.86 -12.13
CA PRO A 87 -7.60 11.18 -12.82
C PRO A 87 -7.89 11.64 -14.24
N GLU A 88 -7.04 12.51 -14.77
CA GLU A 88 -7.12 12.95 -16.16
C GLU A 88 -6.90 11.74 -17.10
N PRO A 89 -7.74 11.54 -18.14
CA PRO A 89 -7.55 10.44 -19.09
C PRO A 89 -6.17 10.47 -19.73
N GLY A 90 -5.50 9.32 -19.79
CA GLY A 90 -4.15 9.19 -20.37
C GLY A 90 -3.00 9.60 -19.43
N SER A 91 -3.28 10.07 -18.22
CA SER A 91 -2.26 10.36 -17.20
C SER A 91 -1.70 9.10 -16.53
N GLU A 92 -0.53 9.22 -15.90
CA GLU A 92 0.03 8.16 -15.04
C GLU A 92 -0.89 7.86 -13.85
N GLU A 93 -1.60 8.88 -13.34
CA GLU A 93 -2.63 8.73 -12.31
C GLU A 93 -3.78 7.85 -12.78
N ALA A 94 -4.24 8.00 -14.03
CA ALA A 94 -5.28 7.16 -14.61
C ALA A 94 -4.78 5.73 -14.83
N ARG A 95 -3.53 5.59 -15.29
CA ARG A 95 -2.87 4.30 -15.50
C ARG A 95 -2.79 3.46 -14.24
N LEU A 96 -2.58 4.08 -13.07
CA LEU A 96 -2.62 3.38 -11.78
C LEU A 96 -3.91 2.56 -11.63
N TYR A 97 -5.06 3.13 -11.99
CA TYR A 97 -6.36 2.48 -11.85
C TYR A 97 -6.65 1.46 -12.94
N SER A 98 -6.34 1.77 -14.19
CA SER A 98 -6.63 0.87 -15.32
C SER A 98 -5.73 -0.37 -15.33
N ASP A 99 -4.46 -0.17 -14.98
CA ASP A 99 -3.43 -1.18 -15.20
C ASP A 99 -3.01 -1.83 -13.89
N PHE A 100 -2.81 -1.09 -12.80
CA PHE A 100 -2.12 -1.62 -11.62
C PHE A 100 -3.06 -2.05 -10.49
N LEU A 101 -4.16 -1.34 -10.26
CA LEU A 101 -5.10 -1.61 -9.16
C LEU A 101 -6.24 -2.58 -9.56
N ARG A 102 -5.89 -3.63 -10.31
CA ARG A 102 -6.76 -4.76 -10.63
C ARG A 102 -5.99 -6.07 -10.41
N PRO A 103 -6.68 -7.19 -10.10
CA PRO A 103 -6.02 -8.50 -10.06
C PRO A 103 -5.30 -8.80 -11.38
N ARG A 104 -4.04 -9.22 -11.31
CA ARG A 104 -3.17 -9.48 -12.46
C ARG A 104 -2.24 -10.65 -12.21
N ASP A 105 -1.87 -11.32 -13.30
CA ASP A 105 -0.84 -12.34 -13.29
C ASP A 105 0.51 -11.69 -13.62
N TRP A 106 1.13 -11.08 -12.60
CA TRP A 106 2.39 -10.36 -12.78
C TRP A 106 3.53 -11.23 -13.35
N LEU A 107 3.51 -12.55 -13.10
CA LEU A 107 4.54 -13.46 -13.59
C LEU A 107 4.25 -13.97 -15.00
N GLY A 108 2.99 -14.23 -15.32
CA GLY A 108 2.58 -14.66 -16.66
C GLY A 108 2.55 -13.52 -17.69
N GLU A 109 2.35 -12.28 -17.26
CA GLU A 109 2.36 -11.10 -18.14
C GLU A 109 3.76 -10.61 -18.50
N PHE A 110 4.78 -10.98 -17.72
CA PHE A 110 6.18 -10.66 -17.95
C PHE A 110 7.07 -11.90 -17.80
N PRO A 111 6.93 -12.90 -18.71
CA PRO A 111 7.89 -13.98 -18.77
C PRO A 111 9.25 -13.38 -19.14
N GLY A 112 10.26 -13.59 -18.30
CA GLY A 112 11.61 -13.04 -18.47
C GLY A 112 12.26 -13.40 -19.80
#